data_AF-A0A1H2GH69-F1
#
_entry.id   AF-A0A1H2GH69-F1
#
_cell.length_a   1.000
_cell.length_b   1.000
_cell.length_c   1.000
_cell.angle_alpha   90.00
_cell.angle_beta   90.00
_cell.angle_gamma   90.00
#
_symmetry.space_group_name_H-M   'P 1'
#
loop_
_entity.id
_entity.type
_entity.pdbx_description
1 polymer ?
#
loop_
_entity_poly.entity_id
_entity_poly.type
_entity_poly.pdbx_seq_one_letter_code
_entity_poly.pdbx_strand_id
1 'polypeptide(L)'
;MANIYGAKPKPWIIADGIAPGSELGKALAALSSHVAFLESGASIDEQVRQAEFDAYVVQGIERSPASHLYVLQFSDEDRVFFPTQYPGYVEFDRRGVGERLAVPSEGLSAEVSDLANRSLAPYLLGMRPRFLILPPSNWRDSPMRVSPIVLEEDGDAAAGYWNRTESSTSAQWWWLPSDTPQKGAWLSAVLNAWRQVESGRFPETSDWTSNSEWFTAAETRASDALLAHGTETTRIVAERAAQGQALEAALDHAGEAAAQGQRRLLTAQGDDLVDEVRITLELFGFRVVDSDGLPKRADEKLEDLQVWDGDWVALVEVKGYGGRRDAKVNDLQQFRRPAVKFALENHREPDALWYVVNQRSGMDPASRPLPLISNPDAVHDFANDGGMVVDTAQIFKFRTAVEAGAMRAADVLQVLKGATGVVTLPAE
;
A
#
# COMPACT_ATOMS: atom_id res chain seq x y z
N MET A 1 63.05 6.54 -1.78
CA MET A 1 61.88 5.70 -2.15
C MET A 1 62.30 4.85 -3.35
N ALA A 2 62.06 3.54 -3.32
CA ALA A 2 62.39 2.68 -4.45
C ALA A 2 61.40 2.94 -5.60
N ASN A 3 61.90 3.02 -6.84
CA ASN A 3 61.04 3.12 -8.02
C ASN A 3 60.31 1.78 -8.20
N ILE A 4 58.99 1.77 -8.01
CA ILE A 4 58.15 0.64 -8.35
C ILE A 4 57.84 0.75 -9.84
N TYR A 5 58.44 -0.12 -10.65
CA TYR A 5 58.14 -0.21 -12.08
C TYR A 5 56.83 -0.99 -12.28
N GLY A 6 55.94 -0.50 -13.15
CA GLY A 6 54.70 -1.19 -13.51
C GLY A 6 53.44 -0.82 -12.72
N ALA A 7 53.48 0.25 -11.91
CA ALA A 7 52.28 0.74 -11.20
C ALA A 7 51.23 1.26 -12.21
N LYS A 8 50.17 0.48 -12.41
CA LYS A 8 48.97 0.91 -13.16
C LYS A 8 47.98 1.63 -12.23
N PRO A 9 47.19 2.58 -12.73
CA PRO A 9 46.18 3.26 -11.92
C PRO A 9 45.21 2.28 -11.24
N LYS A 10 44.82 2.54 -10.00
CA LYS A 10 43.82 1.73 -9.30
C LYS A 10 42.40 2.05 -9.84
N PRO A 11 41.39 1.18 -9.66
CA PRO A 11 41.42 -0.12 -8.99
C PRO A 11 41.92 -1.24 -9.90
N TRP A 12 42.50 -2.29 -9.32
CA TRP A 12 42.77 -3.58 -9.98
C TRP A 12 41.71 -4.59 -9.58
N ILE A 13 41.19 -5.33 -10.56
CA ILE A 13 40.04 -6.21 -10.35
C ILE A 13 40.39 -7.66 -10.69
N ILE A 14 40.02 -8.58 -9.81
CA ILE A 14 40.01 -10.02 -10.10
C ILE A 14 38.63 -10.38 -10.65
N ALA A 15 38.57 -11.10 -11.75
CA ALA A 15 37.34 -11.56 -12.39
C ALA A 15 37.27 -13.09 -12.38
N ASP A 16 36.28 -13.67 -11.70
CA ASP A 16 36.06 -15.12 -11.62
C ASP A 16 34.72 -15.52 -12.26
N GLY A 17 34.73 -16.61 -13.04
CA GLY A 17 33.56 -17.07 -13.79
C GLY A 17 33.15 -16.16 -14.94
N ILE A 18 33.99 -15.17 -15.31
CA ILE A 18 33.68 -14.15 -16.31
C ILE A 18 34.64 -14.29 -17.50
N ALA A 19 34.10 -14.55 -18.69
CA ALA A 19 34.90 -14.59 -19.90
C ALA A 19 35.34 -13.17 -20.32
N PRO A 20 36.61 -12.93 -20.72
CA PRO A 20 37.10 -11.61 -21.13
C PRO A 20 36.27 -10.95 -22.25
N GLY A 21 35.72 -11.75 -23.17
CA GLY A 21 34.91 -11.28 -24.29
C GLY A 21 33.44 -11.03 -23.99
N SER A 22 32.95 -11.41 -22.80
CA SER A 22 31.57 -11.19 -22.37
C SER A 22 31.26 -9.70 -22.18
N GLU A 23 29.98 -9.33 -22.12
CA GLU A 23 29.56 -7.95 -21.84
C GLU A 23 30.17 -7.44 -20.52
N LEU A 24 30.07 -8.25 -19.45
CA LEU A 24 30.64 -7.92 -18.15
C LEU A 24 32.19 -7.87 -18.20
N GLY A 25 32.83 -8.78 -18.93
CA GLY A 25 34.29 -8.76 -19.12
C GLY A 25 34.80 -7.49 -19.81
N LYS A 26 34.07 -7.01 -20.82
CA LYS A 26 34.36 -5.73 -21.50
C LYS A 26 34.14 -4.54 -20.57
N ALA A 27 33.06 -4.54 -19.79
CA ALA A 27 32.79 -3.47 -18.81
C ALA A 27 33.90 -3.40 -17.74
N LEU A 28 34.36 -4.54 -17.24
CA LEU A 28 35.49 -4.62 -16.30
C LEU A 28 36.77 -4.01 -16.89
N ALA A 29 37.10 -4.37 -18.15
CA ALA A 29 38.27 -3.84 -18.83
C ALA A 29 38.18 -2.33 -19.13
N ALA A 30 36.96 -1.78 -19.27
CA ALA A 30 36.75 -0.36 -19.47
C ALA A 30 36.86 0.45 -18.18
N LEU A 31 36.44 -0.12 -17.04
CA LEU A 31 36.36 0.57 -15.74
C LEU A 31 37.59 0.37 -14.85
N SER A 32 38.53 -0.48 -15.26
CA SER A 32 39.76 -0.77 -14.52
C SER A 32 40.98 -0.77 -15.43
N SER A 33 42.12 -0.30 -14.90
CA SER A 33 43.39 -0.35 -15.63
C SER A 33 43.97 -1.78 -15.75
N HIS A 34 43.51 -2.68 -14.89
CA HIS A 34 44.00 -4.04 -14.82
C HIS A 34 42.94 -5.00 -14.29
N VAL A 35 42.59 -5.96 -15.14
CA VAL A 35 41.71 -7.08 -14.80
C VAL A 35 42.49 -8.38 -14.93
N ALA A 36 42.45 -9.23 -13.89
CA ALA A 36 42.96 -10.59 -13.93
C ALA A 36 41.77 -11.56 -14.02
N PHE A 37 41.64 -12.24 -15.16
CA PHE A 37 40.59 -13.23 -15.39
C PHE A 37 41.09 -14.61 -14.93
N LEU A 38 40.40 -15.20 -13.96
CA LEU A 38 40.79 -16.50 -13.40
C LEU A 38 40.38 -17.66 -14.30
N GLU A 39 41.25 -18.65 -14.39
CA GLU A 39 40.99 -19.94 -15.00
C GLU A 39 40.10 -20.81 -14.09
N SER A 40 39.26 -21.63 -14.72
CA SER A 40 38.37 -22.55 -14.01
C SER A 40 39.18 -23.67 -13.32
N GLY A 41 38.80 -24.01 -12.09
CA GLY A 41 39.34 -25.17 -11.35
C GLY A 41 40.64 -24.94 -10.56
N ALA A 42 41.35 -23.83 -10.74
CA ALA A 42 42.51 -23.46 -9.91
C ALA A 42 42.09 -22.52 -8.75
N SER A 43 42.84 -22.52 -7.64
CA SER A 43 42.60 -21.58 -6.55
C SER A 43 42.96 -20.14 -6.95
N ILE A 44 42.43 -19.13 -6.25
CA ILE A 44 42.79 -17.72 -6.53
C ILE A 44 44.28 -17.49 -6.26
N ASP A 45 44.80 -18.03 -5.16
CA ASP A 45 46.18 -17.81 -4.70
C ASP A 45 47.24 -18.45 -5.61
N GLU A 46 46.87 -19.45 -6.41
CA GLU A 46 47.74 -20.05 -7.44
C GLU A 46 47.88 -19.15 -8.68
N GLN A 47 46.93 -18.24 -8.89
CA GLN A 47 46.82 -17.46 -10.13
C GLN A 47 47.18 -15.99 -9.93
N VAL A 48 46.84 -15.43 -8.78
CA VAL A 48 47.07 -14.00 -8.47
C VAL A 48 47.44 -13.81 -7.02
N ARG A 49 48.27 -12.79 -6.76
CA ARG A 49 48.52 -12.32 -5.40
C ARG A 49 47.42 -11.36 -4.97
N GLN A 50 46.41 -11.86 -4.26
CA GLN A 50 45.21 -11.10 -3.88
C GLN A 50 45.49 -9.76 -3.19
N ALA A 51 46.59 -9.64 -2.44
CA ALA A 51 47.02 -8.40 -1.77
C ALA A 51 47.30 -7.23 -2.73
N GLU A 52 47.49 -7.50 -4.02
CA GLU A 52 47.73 -6.47 -5.05
C GLU A 52 46.44 -5.93 -5.67
N PHE A 53 45.30 -6.58 -5.42
CA PHE A 53 44.00 -6.26 -6.01
C PHE A 53 43.10 -5.54 -5.03
N ASP A 54 42.14 -4.80 -5.59
CA ASP A 54 41.22 -3.95 -4.82
C ASP A 54 39.82 -4.53 -4.75
N ALA A 55 39.39 -5.17 -5.84
CA ALA A 55 38.07 -5.77 -5.94
C ALA A 55 38.10 -7.17 -6.56
N TYR A 56 37.05 -7.93 -6.26
CA TYR A 56 36.77 -9.27 -6.75
C TYR A 56 35.35 -9.29 -7.32
N VAL A 57 35.22 -9.53 -8.62
CA VAL A 57 33.93 -9.64 -9.31
C VAL A 57 33.75 -11.07 -9.74
N VAL A 58 32.67 -11.70 -9.29
CA VAL A 58 32.44 -13.12 -9.52
C VAL A 58 31.06 -13.37 -10.10
N GLN A 59 31.00 -14.25 -11.10
CA GLN A 59 29.77 -14.85 -11.59
C GLN A 59 29.76 -16.34 -11.21
N GLY A 60 28.81 -16.73 -10.35
CA GLY A 60 28.71 -18.06 -9.75
C GLY A 60 29.30 -18.12 -8.34
N ILE A 61 29.92 -19.26 -8.01
CA ILE A 61 30.49 -19.54 -6.68
C ILE A 61 31.79 -18.76 -6.48
N GLU A 62 31.87 -18.06 -5.36
CA GLU A 62 33.12 -17.43 -4.93
C GLU A 62 34.20 -18.44 -4.52
N ARG A 63 35.46 -18.12 -4.82
CA ARG A 63 36.62 -18.88 -4.35
C ARG A 63 37.34 -18.12 -3.23
N SER A 64 36.82 -18.14 -2.01
CA SER A 64 37.48 -17.61 -0.78
C SER A 64 38.34 -16.33 -0.99
N PRO A 65 37.76 -15.18 -1.38
CA PRO A 65 38.51 -13.95 -1.59
C PRO A 65 39.09 -13.40 -0.28
N ALA A 66 40.29 -12.83 -0.34
CA ALA A 66 40.94 -12.16 0.78
C ALA A 66 40.05 -11.08 1.38
N SER A 67 40.11 -10.90 2.71
CA SER A 67 39.16 -10.08 3.47
C SER A 67 39.18 -8.59 3.11
N HIS A 68 40.29 -8.08 2.57
CA HIS A 68 40.40 -6.68 2.16
C HIS A 68 39.70 -6.39 0.83
N LEU A 69 39.38 -7.40 0.02
CA LEU A 69 38.78 -7.21 -1.29
C LEU A 69 37.31 -6.78 -1.18
N TYR A 70 36.95 -5.78 -1.97
CA TYR A 70 35.54 -5.45 -2.22
C TYR A 70 34.95 -6.47 -3.19
N VAL A 71 33.78 -7.00 -2.91
CA VAL A 71 33.20 -8.12 -3.66
C VAL A 71 31.90 -7.69 -4.33
N LEU A 72 31.77 -7.95 -5.62
CA LEU A 72 30.51 -7.93 -6.35
C LEU A 72 30.24 -9.33 -6.90
N GLN A 73 29.19 -9.96 -6.41
CA GLN A 73 28.80 -11.32 -6.77
C GLN A 73 27.47 -11.35 -7.51
N PHE A 74 27.47 -12.04 -8.65
CA PHE A 74 26.28 -12.44 -9.38
C PHE A 74 26.11 -13.95 -9.23
N SER A 75 25.19 -14.40 -8.38
CA SER A 75 25.02 -15.83 -8.11
C SER A 75 23.57 -16.19 -7.82
N ASP A 76 23.20 -17.41 -8.18
CA ASP A 76 21.92 -18.06 -7.86
C ASP A 76 22.20 -19.35 -7.08
N GLU A 77 23.33 -19.42 -6.37
CA GLU A 77 23.68 -20.58 -5.58
C GLU A 77 23.26 -20.43 -4.13
N ASP A 78 22.79 -21.53 -3.56
CA ASP A 78 22.17 -21.62 -2.23
C ASP A 78 23.15 -21.30 -1.07
N ARG A 79 24.45 -21.13 -1.34
CA ARG A 79 25.47 -20.90 -0.31
C ARG A 79 26.58 -19.98 -0.78
N VAL A 80 26.85 -18.95 0.02
CA VAL A 80 28.12 -18.21 0.01
C VAL A 80 28.93 -18.74 1.19
N PHE A 81 30.00 -19.49 0.92
CA PHE A 81 30.84 -20.12 1.93
C PHE A 81 31.97 -19.19 2.35
N PHE A 82 31.91 -18.74 3.61
CA PHE A 82 33.04 -18.11 4.27
C PHE A 82 33.90 -19.18 4.94
N PRO A 83 35.23 -19.21 4.74
CA PRO A 83 36.07 -20.05 5.59
C PRO A 83 35.86 -19.63 7.05
N THR A 84 35.81 -20.64 7.94
CA THR A 84 35.43 -20.62 9.36
C THR A 84 36.15 -19.61 10.28
N GLN A 85 37.02 -18.76 9.73
CA GLN A 85 37.75 -17.71 10.44
C GLN A 85 37.10 -16.32 10.34
N TYR A 86 36.02 -16.15 9.56
CA TYR A 86 35.31 -14.88 9.47
C TYR A 86 33.94 -14.97 10.15
N PRO A 87 33.59 -14.02 11.04
CA PRO A 87 32.25 -13.95 11.60
C PRO A 87 31.32 -13.50 10.49
N GLY A 88 30.64 -14.43 9.84
CA GLY A 88 29.52 -14.12 8.96
C GLY A 88 29.31 -15.09 7.84
N TYR A 89 28.18 -15.80 7.88
CA TYR A 89 27.63 -16.50 6.73
C TYR A 89 26.33 -15.82 6.38
N VAL A 90 26.07 -15.54 5.11
CA VAL A 90 24.71 -15.24 4.66
C VAL A 90 24.10 -16.56 4.23
N GLU A 91 22.98 -16.92 4.86
CA GLU A 91 22.23 -18.12 4.48
C GLU A 91 21.18 -17.74 3.43
N PHE A 92 21.09 -18.53 2.37
CA PHE A 92 20.08 -18.39 1.32
C PHE A 92 19.03 -19.51 1.36
N ASP A 93 18.91 -20.18 2.51
CA ASP A 93 18.04 -21.35 2.70
C ASP A 93 16.53 -21.01 2.65
N ARG A 94 16.17 -19.72 2.65
CA ARG A 94 14.78 -19.28 2.51
C ARG A 94 14.51 -18.79 1.08
N ARG A 95 13.41 -19.31 0.54
CA ARG A 95 12.91 -18.96 -0.78
C ARG A 95 11.75 -17.97 -0.66
N GLY A 96 11.89 -16.84 -1.31
CA GLY A 96 10.86 -15.81 -1.39
C GLY A 96 9.87 -16.11 -2.52
N VAL A 97 8.58 -15.88 -2.22
CA VAL A 97 7.48 -16.02 -3.19
C VAL A 97 6.56 -14.80 -3.17
N GLY A 98 6.97 -13.72 -2.49
CA GLY A 98 6.19 -12.51 -2.32
C GLY A 98 5.74 -11.92 -3.66
N GLU A 99 4.52 -11.38 -3.69
CA GLU A 99 3.97 -10.71 -4.87
C GLU A 99 4.37 -9.24 -4.96
N ARG A 100 4.91 -8.72 -3.86
CA ARG A 100 5.30 -7.33 -3.70
C ARG A 100 6.76 -7.27 -3.32
N LEU A 101 7.47 -6.35 -3.96
CA LEU A 101 8.85 -6.02 -3.67
C LEU A 101 8.93 -4.53 -3.37
N ALA A 102 9.81 -4.16 -2.46
CA ALA A 102 10.11 -2.77 -2.14
C ALA A 102 11.60 -2.47 -2.40
N VAL A 103 11.88 -1.29 -2.95
CA VAL A 103 13.23 -0.74 -3.02
C VAL A 103 13.34 0.30 -1.90
N PRO A 104 14.22 0.12 -0.91
CA PRO A 104 14.39 1.08 0.17
C PRO A 104 14.81 2.46 -0.36
N SER A 105 14.20 3.53 0.15
CA SER A 105 14.56 4.91 -0.19
C SER A 105 15.79 5.43 0.55
N GLU A 106 16.17 4.79 1.65
CA GLU A 106 17.29 5.19 2.51
C GLU A 106 18.51 4.28 2.32
N GLY A 107 19.72 4.84 2.40
CA GLY A 107 20.97 4.07 2.42
C GLY A 107 21.48 3.59 1.05
N LEU A 108 20.75 3.85 -0.04
CA LEU A 108 21.19 3.59 -1.41
C LEU A 108 21.57 4.89 -2.11
N SER A 109 22.58 4.85 -2.98
CA SER A 109 22.85 5.96 -3.89
C SER A 109 21.71 6.09 -4.92
N ALA A 110 21.54 7.28 -5.49
CA ALA A 110 20.52 7.53 -6.52
C ALA A 110 20.66 6.57 -7.72
N GLU A 111 21.90 6.27 -8.12
CA GLU A 111 22.20 5.34 -9.22
C GLU A 111 21.78 3.90 -8.89
N VAL A 112 22.08 3.42 -7.68
CA VAL A 112 21.69 2.08 -7.22
C VAL A 112 20.18 1.98 -7.05
N SER A 113 19.54 3.01 -6.48
CA SER A 113 18.08 3.08 -6.34
C SER A 113 17.37 3.04 -7.69
N ASP A 114 17.86 3.81 -8.67
CA ASP A 114 17.29 3.82 -10.02
C ASP A 114 17.46 2.46 -10.72
N LEU A 115 18.65 1.85 -10.67
CA LEU A 115 18.88 0.49 -11.18
C LEU A 115 17.98 -0.55 -10.49
N ALA A 116 17.83 -0.45 -9.18
CA ALA A 116 16.99 -1.34 -8.40
C ALA A 116 15.52 -1.25 -8.85
N ASN A 117 14.99 -0.03 -8.98
CA ASN A 117 13.61 0.22 -9.39
C ASN A 117 13.34 -0.14 -10.85
N ARG A 118 14.25 0.23 -11.77
CA ARG A 118 14.01 0.11 -13.21
C ARG A 118 14.30 -1.28 -13.77
N SER A 119 15.20 -2.06 -13.15
CA SER A 119 15.64 -3.34 -13.70
C SER A 119 15.58 -4.50 -12.71
N LEU A 120 16.16 -4.37 -11.52
CA LEU A 120 16.33 -5.50 -10.61
C LEU A 120 15.02 -5.93 -9.95
N ALA A 121 14.23 -5.01 -9.40
CA ALA A 121 12.96 -5.34 -8.77
C ALA A 121 11.94 -5.94 -9.78
N PRO A 122 11.75 -5.39 -11.00
CA PRO A 122 10.92 -6.03 -12.02
C PRO A 122 11.41 -7.43 -12.43
N TYR A 123 12.73 -7.60 -12.58
CA TYR A 123 13.33 -8.90 -12.89
C TYR A 123 13.09 -9.91 -11.78
N LEU A 124 13.38 -9.53 -10.55
CA LEU A 124 13.12 -10.34 -9.38
C LEU A 124 11.64 -10.71 -9.36
N LEU A 125 10.70 -9.77 -9.51
CA LEU A 125 9.25 -10.05 -9.45
C LEU A 125 8.81 -11.22 -10.33
N GLY A 126 9.43 -11.38 -11.51
CA GLY A 126 9.22 -12.50 -12.44
C GLY A 126 9.91 -13.82 -12.06
N MET A 127 10.93 -13.79 -11.21
CA MET A 127 11.60 -14.95 -10.63
C MET A 127 10.87 -15.45 -9.38
N ARG A 128 10.29 -16.66 -9.47
CA ARG A 128 9.64 -17.36 -8.34
C ARG A 128 9.94 -18.86 -8.42
N PRO A 129 10.44 -19.51 -7.36
CA PRO A 129 10.95 -18.91 -6.11
C PRO A 129 12.21 -18.09 -6.34
N ARG A 130 12.42 -17.05 -5.50
CA ARG A 130 13.66 -16.24 -5.49
C ARG A 130 14.47 -16.53 -4.23
N PHE A 131 15.76 -16.23 -4.26
CA PHE A 131 16.62 -16.31 -3.08
C PHE A 131 16.42 -15.12 -2.15
N LEU A 132 16.46 -15.37 -0.84
CA LEU A 132 16.48 -14.34 0.18
C LEU A 132 17.79 -14.41 0.95
N ILE A 133 18.40 -13.26 1.17
CA ILE A 133 19.57 -13.03 1.99
C ILE A 133 19.10 -13.04 3.45
N LEU A 134 19.42 -14.10 4.18
CA LEU A 134 19.18 -14.16 5.62
C LEU A 134 20.48 -13.91 6.39
N PRO A 135 20.46 -12.99 7.37
CA PRO A 135 21.52 -12.97 8.36
C PRO A 135 21.49 -14.30 9.12
N PRO A 136 22.66 -14.87 9.47
CA PRO A 136 22.74 -16.11 10.19
C PRO A 136 22.11 -15.92 11.59
N SER A 137 21.57 -16.99 12.17
CA SER A 137 20.80 -16.91 13.41
C SER A 137 21.53 -16.26 14.60
N ASN A 138 22.86 -16.33 14.63
CA ASN A 138 23.73 -15.69 15.63
C ASN A 138 23.96 -14.18 15.39
N TRP A 139 23.42 -13.60 14.32
CA TRP A 139 23.55 -12.17 13.98
C TRP A 139 22.35 -11.32 14.38
N ARG A 140 21.34 -11.88 15.04
CA ARG A 140 20.17 -11.09 15.50
C ARG A 140 20.55 -9.88 16.35
N ASP A 141 21.66 -9.96 17.08
CA ASP A 141 22.21 -8.89 17.91
C ASP A 141 23.51 -8.28 17.36
N SER A 142 23.95 -8.68 16.15
CA SER A 142 25.22 -8.24 15.55
C SER A 142 25.08 -6.89 14.81
N PRO A 143 26.11 -6.02 14.86
CA PRO A 143 26.16 -4.79 14.06
C PRO A 143 26.31 -5.05 12.55
N MET A 144 26.64 -6.29 12.12
CA MET A 144 26.67 -6.66 10.71
C MET A 144 25.24 -6.85 10.17
N ARG A 145 24.66 -5.75 9.70
CA ARG A 145 23.35 -5.73 9.03
C ARG A 145 23.52 -5.79 7.53
N VAL A 146 22.75 -6.65 6.89
CA VAL A 146 22.53 -6.59 5.44
C VAL A 146 21.84 -5.25 5.16
N SER A 147 22.44 -4.45 4.29
CA SER A 147 21.81 -3.28 3.69
C SER A 147 21.00 -3.75 2.46
N PRO A 148 19.67 -3.73 2.53
CA PRO A 148 18.85 -4.23 1.44
C PRO A 148 18.88 -3.30 0.23
N ILE A 149 18.92 -3.89 -0.96
CA ILE A 149 18.69 -3.20 -2.24
C ILE A 149 17.25 -3.46 -2.72
N VAL A 150 16.76 -4.69 -2.54
CA VAL A 150 15.36 -5.07 -2.79
C VAL A 150 14.87 -5.92 -1.62
N LEU A 151 13.69 -5.61 -1.11
CA LEU A 151 13.01 -6.30 -0.02
C LEU A 151 11.77 -7.04 -0.52
N GLU A 152 11.48 -8.21 0.06
CA GLU A 152 10.12 -8.77 0.04
C GLU A 152 9.23 -8.10 1.10
N GLU A 153 7.92 -8.33 1.01
CA GLU A 153 6.90 -7.80 1.94
C GLU A 153 7.17 -8.16 3.41
N ASP A 154 7.78 -9.34 3.66
CA ASP A 154 8.17 -9.79 5.00
C ASP A 154 9.43 -9.07 5.55
N GLY A 155 10.06 -8.19 4.76
CA GLY A 155 11.27 -7.45 5.14
C GLY A 155 12.59 -8.19 4.91
N ASP A 156 12.55 -9.39 4.32
CA ASP A 156 13.76 -10.12 3.93
C ASP A 156 14.36 -9.54 2.63
N ALA A 157 15.69 -9.46 2.56
CA ALA A 157 16.37 -8.89 1.40
C ALA A 157 16.49 -9.91 0.26
N ALA A 158 15.96 -9.60 -0.92
CA ALA A 158 16.15 -10.38 -2.14
C ALA A 158 17.41 -10.00 -2.93
N ALA A 159 18.04 -8.87 -2.56
CA ALA A 159 19.33 -8.41 -3.03
C ALA A 159 19.88 -7.40 -2.01
N GLY A 160 21.20 -7.28 -1.86
CA GLY A 160 21.76 -6.44 -0.80
C GLY A 160 23.28 -6.43 -0.76
N TYR A 161 23.81 -5.69 0.20
CA TYR A 161 25.24 -5.68 0.51
C TYR A 161 25.50 -5.64 2.02
N TRP A 162 26.70 -6.03 2.43
CA TRP A 162 27.13 -5.99 3.83
C TRP A 162 28.63 -5.71 3.94
N ASN A 163 29.08 -5.22 5.09
CA ASN A 163 30.50 -5.06 5.38
C ASN A 163 31.12 -6.42 5.74
N ARG A 164 32.35 -6.68 5.29
CA ARG A 164 33.02 -7.99 5.45
C ARG A 164 33.80 -8.14 6.75
N THR A 165 34.16 -7.04 7.42
CA THR A 165 34.93 -7.06 8.67
C THR A 165 34.45 -6.00 9.66
N GLU A 166 34.48 -6.31 10.96
CA GLU A 166 34.23 -5.33 12.04
C GLU A 166 35.45 -4.40 12.28
N SER A 167 36.65 -4.81 11.87
CA SER A 167 37.87 -4.01 11.94
C SER A 167 37.97 -3.00 10.80
N SER A 168 38.89 -2.03 10.93
CA SER A 168 39.14 -0.81 10.14
C SER A 168 39.14 -0.89 8.59
N THR A 169 38.88 -2.03 7.97
CA THR A 169 38.70 -2.17 6.52
C THR A 169 37.21 -2.17 6.18
N SER A 170 36.73 -1.11 5.54
CA SER A 170 35.34 -0.93 5.07
C SER A 170 34.98 -1.77 3.83
N ALA A 171 35.62 -2.93 3.65
CA ALA A 171 35.40 -3.79 2.48
C ALA A 171 33.95 -4.30 2.48
N GLN A 172 33.26 -4.15 1.36
CA GLN A 172 31.87 -4.54 1.20
C GLN A 172 31.72 -5.78 0.33
N TRP A 173 30.67 -6.54 0.58
CA TRP A 173 30.19 -7.62 -0.29
C TRP A 173 28.82 -7.24 -0.81
N TRP A 174 28.69 -7.13 -2.12
CA TRP A 174 27.46 -6.88 -2.84
C TRP A 174 27.01 -8.16 -3.50
N TRP A 175 25.77 -8.58 -3.25
CA TRP A 175 25.19 -9.79 -3.82
C TRP A 175 23.96 -9.45 -4.65
N LEU A 176 23.95 -9.97 -5.87
CA LEU A 176 22.88 -9.85 -6.85
C LEU A 176 22.61 -11.23 -7.48
N PRO A 177 21.37 -11.52 -7.93
CA PRO A 177 21.05 -12.74 -8.66
C PRO A 177 21.93 -12.94 -9.90
N SER A 178 22.18 -14.20 -10.29
CA SER A 178 23.14 -14.51 -11.37
C SER A 178 22.74 -13.90 -12.70
N ASP A 179 21.44 -13.83 -13.00
CA ASP A 179 20.87 -13.34 -14.24
C ASP A 179 20.37 -11.88 -14.12
N THR A 180 20.94 -11.12 -13.19
CA THR A 180 20.65 -9.68 -13.01
C THR A 180 20.81 -8.91 -14.34
N PRO A 181 19.78 -8.17 -14.80
CA PRO A 181 19.88 -7.36 -16.01
C PRO A 181 20.89 -6.21 -15.86
N GLN A 182 21.50 -5.81 -16.98
CA GLN A 182 22.41 -4.65 -17.03
C GLN A 182 23.62 -4.77 -16.06
N LYS A 183 24.27 -5.94 -16.01
CA LYS A 183 25.42 -6.19 -15.11
C LYS A 183 26.53 -5.14 -15.22
N GLY A 184 26.77 -4.59 -16.43
CA GLY A 184 27.73 -3.51 -16.62
C GLY A 184 27.35 -2.20 -15.91
N ALA A 185 26.06 -1.86 -15.88
CA ALA A 185 25.56 -0.69 -15.15
C ALA A 185 25.65 -0.91 -13.64
N TRP A 186 25.34 -2.12 -13.16
CA TRP A 186 25.54 -2.50 -11.75
C TRP A 186 27.00 -2.41 -11.34
N LEU A 187 27.93 -2.90 -12.17
CA LEU A 187 29.36 -2.76 -11.91
C LEU A 187 29.78 -1.29 -11.75
N SER A 188 29.33 -0.41 -12.65
CA SER A 188 29.58 1.04 -12.54
C SER A 188 29.04 1.63 -11.25
N ALA A 189 27.77 1.36 -10.93
CA ALA A 189 27.11 1.87 -9.72
C ALA A 189 27.81 1.41 -8.43
N VAL A 190 28.25 0.15 -8.40
CA VAL A 190 28.95 -0.44 -7.26
C VAL A 190 30.36 0.15 -7.10
N LEU A 191 31.11 0.32 -8.19
CA LEU A 191 32.42 1.00 -8.14
C LEU A 191 32.29 2.46 -7.68
N ASN A 192 31.23 3.15 -8.11
CA ASN A 192 30.93 4.50 -7.62
C ASN A 192 30.60 4.50 -6.12
N ALA A 193 29.83 3.51 -5.65
CA ALA A 193 29.55 3.36 -4.22
C ALA A 193 30.82 3.10 -3.40
N TRP A 194 31.70 2.21 -3.86
CA TRP A 194 32.98 1.93 -3.19
C TRP A 194 33.92 3.14 -3.21
N ARG A 195 33.91 3.96 -4.27
CA ARG A 195 34.67 5.22 -4.34
C ARG A 195 34.25 6.21 -3.25
N GLN A 196 32.97 6.28 -2.89
CA GLN A 196 32.51 7.16 -1.81
C GLN A 196 33.04 6.73 -0.45
N VAL A 197 33.33 5.44 -0.28
CA VAL A 197 33.81 4.88 0.99
C VAL A 197 35.34 4.84 1.05
N GLU A 198 36.01 4.54 -0.07
CA GLU A 198 37.45 4.30 -0.15
C GLU A 198 38.03 4.84 -1.47
N SER A 199 38.05 6.17 -1.57
CA SER A 199 38.53 6.90 -2.76
C SER A 199 40.01 6.66 -3.07
N GLY A 200 40.82 6.23 -2.08
CA GLY A 200 42.22 5.88 -2.29
C GLY A 200 42.42 4.59 -3.10
N ARG A 201 41.56 3.58 -2.89
CA ARG A 201 41.60 2.31 -3.66
C ARG A 201 40.76 2.37 -4.93
N PHE A 202 39.71 3.18 -4.93
CA PHE A 202 38.82 3.38 -6.07
C PHE A 202 38.84 4.84 -6.50
N PRO A 203 39.94 5.32 -7.10
CA PRO A 203 40.01 6.70 -7.54
C PRO A 203 38.95 7.00 -8.61
N GLU A 204 38.65 8.28 -8.83
CA GLU A 204 37.94 8.69 -10.02
C GLU A 204 38.73 8.22 -11.24
N THR A 205 38.11 7.35 -12.04
CA THR A 205 38.62 7.03 -13.36
C THR A 205 38.54 8.32 -14.16
N SER A 206 39.66 9.03 -14.24
CA SER A 206 39.81 10.23 -15.04
C SER A 206 39.77 9.84 -16.52
N ASP A 207 38.60 9.43 -17.01
CA ASP A 207 38.28 9.67 -18.40
C ASP A 207 38.09 11.18 -18.50
N TRP A 208 39.15 11.87 -18.91
CA TRP A 208 39.17 13.32 -19.03
C TRP A 208 38.01 13.83 -19.91
N THR A 209 37.47 12.99 -20.82
CA THR A 209 36.30 13.34 -21.63
C THR A 209 35.00 13.42 -20.83
N SER A 210 34.95 12.82 -19.64
CA SER A 210 33.84 12.90 -18.68
C SER A 210 34.02 13.99 -17.62
N ASN A 211 35.21 14.59 -17.54
CA ASN A 211 35.48 15.66 -16.60
C ASN A 211 35.00 16.99 -17.20
N SER A 212 34.10 17.66 -16.48
CA SER A 212 33.48 18.92 -16.89
C SER A 212 34.48 20.03 -17.25
N GLU A 213 35.73 19.99 -16.75
CA GLU A 213 36.77 20.95 -17.11
C GLU A 213 37.21 20.84 -18.58
N TRP A 214 36.99 19.69 -19.22
CA TRP A 214 37.33 19.41 -20.61
C TRP A 214 36.11 19.38 -21.54
N PHE A 215 34.90 19.64 -21.05
CA PHE A 215 33.70 19.69 -21.88
C PHE A 215 33.77 20.83 -22.90
N THR A 216 33.37 20.55 -24.14
CA THR A 216 33.04 21.60 -25.10
C THR A 216 31.79 22.36 -24.65
N ALA A 217 31.58 23.58 -25.16
CA ALA A 217 30.38 24.36 -24.83
C ALA A 217 29.05 23.65 -25.18
N ALA A 218 29.05 22.73 -26.14
CA ALA A 218 27.86 21.93 -26.46
C ALA A 218 27.62 20.84 -25.40
N GLU A 219 28.67 20.18 -24.93
CA GLU A 219 28.61 19.17 -23.87
C GLU A 219 28.24 19.78 -22.52
N THR A 220 28.79 20.96 -22.16
CA THR A 220 28.37 21.69 -20.96
C THR A 220 26.87 21.98 -21.00
N ARG A 221 26.35 22.53 -22.11
CA ARG A 221 24.90 22.81 -22.24
C ARG A 221 24.05 21.54 -22.15
N ALA A 222 24.49 20.44 -22.75
CA ALA A 222 23.77 19.18 -22.68
C ALA A 222 23.78 18.59 -21.26
N SER A 223 24.93 18.68 -20.57
CA SER A 223 25.09 18.25 -19.18
C SER A 223 24.21 19.08 -18.23
N ASP A 224 24.21 20.40 -18.37
CA ASP A 224 23.35 21.32 -17.60
C ASP A 224 21.87 21.03 -17.86
N ALA A 225 21.47 20.79 -19.11
CA ALA A 225 20.10 20.45 -19.47
C ALA A 225 19.67 19.10 -18.85
N LEU A 226 20.57 18.11 -18.82
CA LEU A 226 20.31 16.81 -18.21
C LEU A 226 20.16 16.92 -16.68
N LEU A 227 21.03 17.71 -16.04
CA LEU A 227 20.96 17.98 -14.60
C LEU A 227 19.65 18.72 -14.23
N ALA A 228 19.28 19.72 -15.03
CA ALA A 228 18.03 20.47 -14.86
C ALA A 228 16.81 19.57 -15.03
N HIS A 229 16.81 18.70 -16.05
CA HIS A 229 15.74 17.73 -16.28
C HIS A 229 15.63 16.73 -15.13
N GLY A 230 16.76 16.22 -14.61
CA GLY A 230 16.78 15.32 -13.45
C GLY A 230 16.18 15.98 -12.21
N THR A 231 16.58 17.22 -11.93
CA THR A 231 16.06 18.02 -10.80
C THR A 231 14.55 18.24 -10.93
N GLU A 232 14.06 18.60 -12.11
CA GLU A 232 12.63 18.81 -12.36
C GLU A 232 11.82 17.52 -12.25
N THR A 233 12.37 16.40 -12.75
CA THR A 233 11.74 15.09 -12.62
C THR A 233 11.57 14.69 -11.15
N THR A 234 12.64 14.83 -10.34
CA THR A 234 12.57 14.57 -8.90
C THR A 234 11.54 15.47 -8.22
N ARG A 235 11.46 16.76 -8.60
CA ARG A 235 10.46 17.70 -8.07
C ARG A 235 9.03 17.26 -8.39
N ILE A 236 8.74 16.90 -9.64
CA ILE A 236 7.41 16.46 -10.08
C ILE A 236 7.01 15.16 -9.38
N VAL A 237 7.92 14.18 -9.28
CA VAL A 237 7.63 12.91 -8.60
C VAL A 237 7.30 13.15 -7.13
N ALA A 238 8.09 13.98 -6.43
CA ALA A 238 7.82 14.34 -5.04
C ALA A 238 6.48 15.06 -4.86
N GLU A 239 6.15 16.01 -5.76
CA GLU A 239 4.88 16.74 -5.75
C GLU A 239 3.69 15.79 -5.93
N ARG A 240 3.77 14.87 -6.90
CA ARG A 240 2.69 13.89 -7.17
C ARG A 240 2.52 12.89 -6.03
N ALA A 241 3.62 12.44 -5.43
CA ALA A 241 3.57 11.58 -4.25
C ALA A 241 2.87 12.28 -3.07
N ALA A 242 3.21 13.55 -2.80
CA ALA A 242 2.56 14.34 -1.77
C ALA A 242 1.07 14.59 -2.05
N GLN A 243 0.70 14.85 -3.30
CA GLN A 243 -0.71 14.95 -3.72
C GLN A 243 -1.46 13.64 -3.50
N GLY A 244 -0.85 12.49 -3.83
CA GLY A 244 -1.43 11.17 -3.59
C GLY A 244 -1.75 10.94 -2.11
N GLN A 245 -0.76 11.17 -1.23
CA GLN A 245 -0.94 11.03 0.22
C GLN A 245 -2.01 11.96 0.77
N ALA A 246 -2.09 13.20 0.29
CA ALA A 246 -3.11 14.15 0.72
C ALA A 246 -4.53 13.70 0.31
N LEU A 247 -4.68 13.11 -0.89
CA LEU A 247 -5.96 12.58 -1.36
C LEU A 247 -6.37 11.32 -0.59
N GLU A 248 -5.44 10.42 -0.26
CA GLU A 248 -5.70 9.26 0.58
C GLU A 248 -6.16 9.69 1.99
N ALA A 249 -5.45 10.62 2.62
CA ALA A 249 -5.83 11.16 3.92
C ALA A 249 -7.21 11.86 3.89
N ALA A 250 -7.52 12.57 2.81
CA ALA A 250 -8.83 13.20 2.62
C ALA A 250 -9.95 12.16 2.45
N LEU A 251 -9.68 11.06 1.74
CA LEU A 251 -10.62 9.95 1.57
C LEU A 251 -10.88 9.25 2.90
N ASP A 252 -9.84 8.99 3.69
CA ASP A 252 -9.96 8.37 5.01
C ASP A 252 -10.76 9.25 5.96
N HIS A 253 -10.45 10.54 6.03
CA HIS A 253 -11.18 11.50 6.86
C HIS A 253 -12.65 11.60 6.45
N ALA A 254 -12.95 11.65 5.15
CA ALA A 254 -14.33 11.61 4.66
C ALA A 254 -15.03 10.28 5.01
N GLY A 255 -14.27 9.17 4.99
CA GLY A 255 -14.74 7.84 5.39
C GLY A 255 -15.14 7.78 6.87
N GLU A 256 -14.33 8.34 7.75
CA GLU A 256 -14.60 8.44 9.19
C GLU A 256 -15.81 9.33 9.48
N ALA A 257 -15.87 10.51 8.87
CA ALA A 257 -17.01 11.42 9.00
C ALA A 257 -18.31 10.76 8.51
N ALA A 258 -18.27 10.03 7.39
CA ALA A 258 -19.41 9.29 6.89
C ALA A 258 -19.82 8.14 7.82
N ALA A 259 -18.86 7.45 8.45
CA ALA A 259 -19.12 6.39 9.43
C ALA A 259 -19.80 6.92 10.70
N GLN A 260 -19.39 8.11 11.16
CA GLN A 260 -19.98 8.81 12.31
C GLN A 260 -21.26 9.60 11.95
N GLY A 261 -21.68 9.61 10.70
CA GLY A 261 -22.88 10.31 10.23
C GLY A 261 -23.77 9.38 9.42
N GLN A 262 -23.93 9.70 8.14
CA GLN A 262 -24.88 9.05 7.24
C GLN A 262 -24.84 7.51 7.18
N ARG A 263 -23.66 6.89 7.35
CA ARG A 263 -23.56 5.42 7.33
C ARG A 263 -24.15 4.76 8.57
N ARG A 264 -24.51 5.50 9.62
CA ARG A 264 -25.30 4.98 10.75
C ARG A 264 -26.65 4.42 10.30
N LEU A 265 -27.26 4.94 9.23
CA LEU A 265 -28.43 4.31 8.62
C LEU A 265 -28.17 2.84 8.26
N LEU A 266 -26.95 2.51 7.87
CA LEU A 266 -26.57 1.18 7.40
C LEU A 266 -26.06 0.28 8.53
N THR A 267 -25.45 0.85 9.57
CA THR A 267 -24.68 0.09 10.57
C THR A 267 -25.22 0.21 12.00
N ALA A 268 -25.88 1.30 12.37
CA ALA A 268 -26.31 1.58 13.73
C ALA A 268 -27.58 0.82 14.13
N GLN A 269 -27.83 0.79 15.44
CA GLN A 269 -29.01 0.18 16.08
C GLN A 269 -29.43 1.05 17.27
N GLY A 270 -30.67 0.90 17.73
CA GLY A 270 -31.19 1.65 18.88
C GLY A 270 -31.23 3.15 18.61
N ASP A 271 -30.97 3.94 19.65
CA ASP A 271 -31.11 5.41 19.65
C ASP A 271 -30.23 6.07 18.57
N ASP A 272 -29.02 5.56 18.33
CA ASP A 272 -28.13 6.08 17.27
C ASP A 272 -28.75 5.94 15.87
N LEU A 273 -29.54 4.88 15.65
CA LEU A 273 -30.25 4.67 14.39
C LEU A 273 -31.48 5.59 14.30
N VAL A 274 -32.22 5.74 15.40
CA VAL A 274 -33.38 6.64 15.50
C VAL A 274 -32.96 8.07 15.18
N ASP A 275 -31.87 8.55 15.80
CA ASP A 275 -31.35 9.90 15.58
C ASP A 275 -30.91 10.13 14.12
N GLU A 276 -30.23 9.16 13.49
CA GLU A 276 -29.84 9.30 12.10
C GLU A 276 -31.04 9.30 11.13
N VAL A 277 -32.06 8.47 11.41
CA VAL A 277 -33.32 8.48 10.65
C VAL A 277 -34.01 9.84 10.80
N ARG A 278 -34.08 10.38 12.02
CA ARG A 278 -34.61 11.73 12.29
C ARG A 278 -33.89 12.80 11.47
N ILE A 279 -32.56 12.87 11.56
CA ILE A 279 -31.73 13.83 10.80
C ILE A 279 -31.98 13.72 9.30
N THR A 280 -32.08 12.49 8.78
CA THR A 280 -32.28 12.26 7.35
C THR A 280 -33.69 12.66 6.88
N LEU A 281 -34.71 12.43 7.69
CA LEU A 281 -36.08 12.87 7.38
C LEU A 281 -36.22 14.40 7.46
N GLU A 282 -35.54 15.04 8.43
CA GLU A 282 -35.44 16.51 8.49
C GLU A 282 -34.76 17.09 7.24
N LEU A 283 -33.70 16.43 6.73
CA LEU A 283 -33.04 16.80 5.47
C LEU A 283 -33.99 16.74 4.27
N PHE A 284 -34.94 15.80 4.24
CA PHE A 284 -35.96 15.72 3.19
C PHE A 284 -37.03 16.82 3.31
N GLY A 285 -37.05 17.56 4.41
CA GLY A 285 -37.97 18.69 4.64
C GLY A 285 -39.10 18.39 5.62
N PHE A 286 -39.12 17.21 6.24
CA PHE A 286 -40.09 16.93 7.30
C PHE A 286 -39.73 17.67 8.60
N ARG A 287 -40.74 18.01 9.39
CA ARG A 287 -40.54 18.34 10.80
C ARG A 287 -40.65 17.06 11.62
N VAL A 288 -39.57 16.65 12.28
CA VAL A 288 -39.55 15.42 13.06
C VAL A 288 -39.54 15.72 14.56
N VAL A 289 -40.33 14.98 15.33
CA VAL A 289 -40.41 15.07 16.79
C VAL A 289 -40.06 13.71 17.36
N ASP A 290 -39.09 13.67 18.26
CA ASP A 290 -38.79 12.49 19.09
C ASP A 290 -39.90 12.30 20.12
N SER A 291 -40.59 11.16 20.03
CA SER A 291 -41.74 10.85 20.87
C SER A 291 -41.37 10.45 22.29
N ASP A 292 -40.18 9.87 22.50
CA ASP A 292 -39.64 9.52 23.83
C ASP A 292 -39.19 10.79 24.59
N GLY A 293 -38.84 11.86 23.87
CA GLY A 293 -38.47 13.16 24.44
C GLY A 293 -39.63 14.01 24.97
N LEU A 294 -40.90 13.61 24.78
CA LEU A 294 -42.06 14.42 25.16
C LEU A 294 -42.41 14.26 26.66
N PRO A 295 -42.48 15.35 27.45
CA PRO A 295 -42.73 15.29 28.90
C PRO A 295 -44.03 14.60 29.30
N LYS A 296 -45.05 14.62 28.42
CA LYS A 296 -46.36 13.98 28.65
C LYS A 296 -46.35 12.46 28.38
N ARG A 297 -45.23 11.90 27.93
CA ARG A 297 -45.09 10.51 27.47
C ARG A 297 -43.94 9.75 28.12
N ALA A 298 -43.24 10.34 29.09
CA ALA A 298 -42.10 9.73 29.78
C ALA A 298 -42.40 8.34 30.39
N ASP A 299 -43.67 8.06 30.76
CA ASP A 299 -44.07 6.80 31.39
C ASP A 299 -44.69 5.78 30.42
N GLU A 300 -44.91 6.15 29.15
CA GLU A 300 -45.51 5.26 28.13
C GLU A 300 -44.73 5.31 26.82
N LYS A 301 -43.91 4.27 26.57
CA LYS A 301 -43.27 4.06 25.26
C LYS A 301 -44.33 3.80 24.18
N LEU A 302 -44.36 4.65 23.16
CA LEU A 302 -45.26 4.56 22.01
C LEU A 302 -44.44 4.29 20.74
N GLU A 303 -44.52 5.18 19.75
CA GLU A 303 -43.65 5.25 18.58
C GLU A 303 -42.34 5.99 18.87
N ASP A 304 -41.29 5.72 18.09
CA ASP A 304 -39.99 6.43 18.22
C ASP A 304 -40.08 7.89 17.73
N LEU A 305 -40.68 8.13 16.56
CA LEU A 305 -40.74 9.48 15.94
C LEU A 305 -42.15 9.83 15.43
N GLN A 306 -42.49 11.12 15.48
CA GLN A 306 -43.58 11.71 14.72
C GLN A 306 -43.05 12.61 13.63
N VAL A 307 -43.45 12.37 12.39
CA VAL A 307 -42.96 13.06 11.20
C VAL A 307 -44.08 13.89 10.60
N TRP A 308 -43.88 15.19 10.47
CA TRP A 308 -44.90 16.16 10.08
C TRP A 308 -44.54 16.89 8.78
N ASP A 309 -45.55 17.17 7.96
CA ASP A 309 -45.50 18.11 6.83
C ASP A 309 -46.83 18.87 6.73
N GLY A 310 -46.88 20.08 7.27
CA GLY A 310 -48.12 20.82 7.48
C GLY A 310 -49.06 20.05 8.42
N ASP A 311 -50.27 19.73 7.94
CA ASP A 311 -51.25 18.94 8.68
C ASP A 311 -51.07 17.42 8.48
N TRP A 312 -50.20 16.98 7.57
CA TRP A 312 -49.94 15.56 7.35
C TRP A 312 -48.97 15.01 8.40
N VAL A 313 -49.24 13.82 8.95
CA VAL A 313 -48.41 13.17 9.98
C VAL A 313 -48.22 11.68 9.74
N ALA A 314 -46.98 11.20 9.93
CA ALA A 314 -46.67 9.78 10.08
C ALA A 314 -46.17 9.46 11.49
N LEU A 315 -46.63 8.34 12.03
CA LEU A 315 -46.04 7.72 13.22
C LEU A 315 -44.97 6.73 12.76
N VAL A 316 -43.76 6.83 13.29
CA VAL A 316 -42.61 6.07 12.79
C VAL A 316 -41.99 5.23 13.91
N GLU A 317 -41.81 3.96 13.61
CA GLU A 317 -41.05 3.02 14.44
C GLU A 317 -39.77 2.62 13.71
N VAL A 318 -38.63 2.70 14.40
CA VAL A 318 -37.30 2.42 13.85
C VAL A 318 -36.71 1.19 14.54
N LYS A 319 -36.45 0.11 13.79
CA LYS A 319 -35.85 -1.11 14.34
C LYS A 319 -34.52 -1.46 13.68
N GLY A 320 -33.50 -1.60 14.49
CA GLY A 320 -32.19 -2.11 14.10
C GLY A 320 -32.06 -3.62 14.37
N TYR A 321 -31.68 -4.39 13.35
CA TYR A 321 -31.42 -5.82 13.47
C TYR A 321 -29.94 -6.12 13.21
N GLY A 322 -29.20 -6.40 14.28
CA GLY A 322 -27.77 -6.72 14.19
C GLY A 322 -27.47 -8.01 13.43
N GLY A 323 -26.39 -8.01 12.65
CA GLY A 323 -25.85 -9.20 11.99
C GLY A 323 -26.62 -9.58 10.72
N ARG A 324 -27.14 -10.81 10.65
CA ARG A 324 -27.90 -11.36 9.50
C ARG A 324 -29.40 -11.55 9.81
N ARG A 325 -29.94 -10.78 10.76
CA ARG A 325 -31.33 -10.90 11.20
C ARG A 325 -32.27 -10.09 10.29
N ASP A 326 -33.44 -10.66 10.03
CA ASP A 326 -34.51 -10.08 9.21
C ASP A 326 -35.51 -9.29 10.06
N ALA A 327 -36.21 -8.36 9.39
CA ALA A 327 -37.38 -7.69 9.96
C ALA A 327 -38.44 -8.70 10.42
N LYS A 328 -39.17 -8.38 11.50
CA LYS A 328 -40.20 -9.26 12.08
C LYS A 328 -41.60 -8.71 11.86
N VAL A 329 -42.54 -9.61 11.51
CA VAL A 329 -43.96 -9.28 11.33
C VAL A 329 -44.60 -8.74 12.62
N ASN A 330 -44.19 -9.25 13.78
CA ASN A 330 -44.73 -8.80 15.07
C ASN A 330 -44.47 -7.30 15.34
N ASP A 331 -43.49 -6.69 14.68
CA ASP A 331 -43.22 -5.26 14.86
C ASP A 331 -44.29 -4.39 14.20
N LEU A 332 -44.96 -4.87 13.14
CA LEU A 332 -46.09 -4.17 12.51
C LEU A 332 -47.27 -4.01 13.49
N GLN A 333 -47.41 -4.93 14.46
CA GLN A 333 -48.49 -4.87 15.45
C GLN A 333 -48.27 -3.75 16.50
N GLN A 334 -47.05 -3.23 16.62
CA GLN A 334 -46.68 -2.22 17.62
C GLN A 334 -47.35 -0.87 17.35
N PHE A 335 -47.78 -0.59 16.11
CA PHE A 335 -48.42 0.67 15.72
C PHE A 335 -49.86 0.85 16.23
N ARG A 336 -50.55 -0.23 16.64
CA ARG A 336 -51.97 -0.15 17.04
C ARG A 336 -52.21 0.80 18.21
N ARG A 337 -51.39 0.70 19.26
CA ARG A 337 -51.53 1.54 20.46
C ARG A 337 -51.13 3.00 20.20
N PRO A 338 -49.98 3.29 19.58
CA PRO A 338 -49.61 4.64 19.13
C PRO A 338 -50.70 5.33 18.31
N ALA A 339 -51.26 4.66 17.29
CA ALA A 339 -52.27 5.23 16.42
C ALA A 339 -53.56 5.63 17.17
N VAL A 340 -54.07 4.74 18.04
CA VAL A 340 -55.25 5.04 18.86
C VAL A 340 -54.99 6.21 19.81
N LYS A 341 -53.81 6.24 20.46
CA LYS A 341 -53.47 7.33 21.38
C LYS A 341 -53.32 8.66 20.63
N PHE A 342 -52.67 8.66 19.47
CA PHE A 342 -52.59 9.83 18.60
C PHE A 342 -53.98 10.34 18.23
N ALA A 343 -54.89 9.45 17.85
CA ALA A 343 -56.26 9.80 17.47
C ALA A 343 -57.07 10.42 18.61
N LEU A 344 -56.91 9.92 19.83
CA LEU A 344 -57.53 10.49 21.02
C LEU A 344 -56.98 11.90 21.34
N GLU A 345 -55.67 12.09 21.24
CA GLU A 345 -54.99 13.35 21.58
C GLU A 345 -55.19 14.45 20.54
N ASN A 346 -55.26 14.09 19.25
CA ASN A 346 -55.31 15.04 18.14
C ASN A 346 -56.69 15.11 17.46
N HIS A 347 -57.66 14.32 17.94
CA HIS A 347 -59.01 14.19 17.38
C HIS A 347 -59.04 13.82 15.89
N ARG A 348 -58.00 13.14 15.41
CA ARG A 348 -57.87 12.63 14.04
C ARG A 348 -56.87 11.48 13.99
N GLU A 349 -57.07 10.54 13.08
CA GLU A 349 -56.10 9.48 12.83
C GLU A 349 -54.81 10.04 12.18
N PRO A 350 -53.65 9.37 12.37
CA PRO A 350 -52.45 9.72 11.62
C PRO A 350 -52.65 9.41 10.13
N ASP A 351 -51.93 10.12 9.27
CA ASP A 351 -52.06 9.96 7.81
C ASP A 351 -51.26 8.75 7.29
N ALA A 352 -50.23 8.32 8.00
CA ALA A 352 -49.44 7.14 7.67
C ALA A 352 -48.76 6.50 8.89
N LEU A 353 -48.36 5.23 8.73
CA LEU A 353 -47.58 4.46 9.70
C LEU A 353 -46.30 3.96 9.04
N TRP A 354 -45.13 4.34 9.55
CA TRP A 354 -43.85 4.00 8.90
C TRP A 354 -43.01 3.07 9.75
N TYR A 355 -42.74 1.88 9.23
CA TYR A 355 -41.81 0.94 9.81
C TYR A 355 -40.46 1.02 9.09
N VAL A 356 -39.50 1.69 9.74
CA VAL A 356 -38.13 1.85 9.24
C VAL A 356 -37.25 0.76 9.83
N VAL A 357 -36.57 0.00 8.98
CA VAL A 357 -35.80 -1.16 9.43
C VAL A 357 -34.38 -1.18 8.89
N ASN A 358 -33.40 -1.33 9.79
CA ASN A 358 -32.03 -1.66 9.42
C ASN A 358 -31.82 -3.17 9.58
N GLN A 359 -32.31 -3.95 8.61
CA GLN A 359 -32.13 -5.40 8.61
C GLN A 359 -30.79 -5.82 8.02
N ARG A 360 -30.28 -6.97 8.46
CA ARG A 360 -29.01 -7.53 8.00
C ARG A 360 -27.86 -6.51 7.96
N SER A 361 -27.72 -5.70 9.02
CA SER A 361 -26.72 -4.63 9.13
C SER A 361 -25.26 -5.08 8.92
N GLY A 362 -24.95 -6.37 9.07
CA GLY A 362 -23.63 -6.95 8.79
C GLY A 362 -23.42 -7.41 7.34
N MET A 363 -24.36 -7.15 6.43
CA MET A 363 -24.26 -7.45 5.01
C MET A 363 -24.16 -6.16 4.19
N ASP A 364 -23.55 -6.29 3.00
CA ASP A 364 -23.57 -5.27 1.96
C ASP A 364 -25.02 -4.78 1.74
N PRO A 365 -25.30 -3.46 1.93
CA PRO A 365 -26.62 -2.87 1.70
C PRO A 365 -27.22 -3.16 0.33
N ALA A 366 -26.39 -3.28 -0.72
CA ALA A 366 -26.87 -3.58 -2.07
C ALA A 366 -27.42 -5.02 -2.21
N SER A 367 -26.97 -5.91 -1.32
CA SER A 367 -27.34 -7.33 -1.31
C SER A 367 -28.44 -7.68 -0.30
N ARG A 368 -29.01 -6.69 0.40
CA ARG A 368 -30.10 -6.92 1.36
C ARG A 368 -31.39 -7.28 0.61
N PRO A 369 -32.12 -8.33 1.04
CA PRO A 369 -33.45 -8.60 0.50
C PRO A 369 -34.42 -7.49 0.91
N LEU A 370 -35.58 -7.45 0.28
CA LEU A 370 -36.67 -6.58 0.72
C LEU A 370 -37.13 -6.95 2.14
N PRO A 371 -37.47 -5.98 3.00
CA PRO A 371 -38.06 -6.26 4.31
C PRO A 371 -39.30 -7.12 4.20
N LEU A 372 -39.41 -8.11 5.10
CA LEU A 372 -40.58 -8.99 5.20
C LEU A 372 -40.96 -9.72 3.90
N ILE A 373 -40.01 -9.93 2.98
CA ILE A 373 -40.26 -10.60 1.68
C ILE A 373 -40.93 -11.97 1.81
N SER A 374 -40.71 -12.69 2.91
CA SER A 374 -41.34 -13.99 3.19
C SER A 374 -42.78 -13.88 3.74
N ASN A 375 -43.28 -12.68 4.03
CA ASN A 375 -44.60 -12.44 4.62
C ASN A 375 -45.34 -11.31 3.86
N PRO A 376 -45.59 -11.45 2.55
CA PRO A 376 -46.21 -10.40 1.74
C PRO A 376 -47.63 -10.03 2.18
N ASP A 377 -48.41 -10.99 2.69
CA ASP A 377 -49.77 -10.74 3.17
C ASP A 377 -49.78 -9.76 4.36
N ALA A 378 -48.82 -9.91 5.29
CA ALA A 378 -48.71 -9.00 6.43
C ALA A 378 -48.31 -7.58 6.02
N VAL A 379 -47.45 -7.44 5.00
CA VAL A 379 -47.10 -6.15 4.41
C VAL A 379 -48.30 -5.52 3.71
N HIS A 380 -49.08 -6.33 2.98
CA HIS A 380 -50.27 -5.88 2.29
C HIS A 380 -51.35 -5.40 3.27
N ASP A 381 -51.61 -6.16 4.33
CA ASP A 381 -52.55 -5.77 5.38
C ASP A 381 -52.12 -4.47 6.06
N PHE A 382 -50.82 -4.33 6.38
CA PHE A 382 -50.29 -3.09 6.92
C PHE A 382 -50.41 -1.93 5.95
N ALA A 383 -50.19 -2.15 4.64
CA ALA A 383 -50.35 -1.14 3.61
C ALA A 383 -51.79 -0.62 3.48
N ASN A 384 -52.79 -1.50 3.64
CA ASN A 384 -54.21 -1.10 3.63
C ASN A 384 -54.57 -0.14 4.77
N ASP A 385 -53.84 -0.23 5.89
CA ASP A 385 -53.97 0.67 7.04
C ASP A 385 -53.09 1.94 6.90
N GLY A 386 -52.61 2.26 5.69
CA GLY A 386 -51.70 3.39 5.44
C GLY A 386 -50.26 3.13 5.86
N GLY A 387 -49.88 1.87 6.02
CA GLY A 387 -48.57 1.42 6.47
C GLY A 387 -47.51 1.37 5.36
N MET A 388 -46.30 1.77 5.69
CA MET A 388 -45.12 1.73 4.84
C MET A 388 -43.99 1.00 5.56
N VAL A 389 -43.27 0.13 4.85
CA VAL A 389 -42.06 -0.54 5.34
C VAL A 389 -40.88 -0.10 4.47
N VAL A 390 -39.80 0.36 5.07
CA VAL A 390 -38.63 0.83 4.33
C VAL A 390 -37.34 0.35 4.99
N ASP A 391 -36.44 -0.22 4.17
CA ASP A 391 -35.09 -0.54 4.61
C ASP A 391 -34.26 0.76 4.70
N THR A 392 -33.44 0.90 5.72
CA THR A 392 -32.59 2.08 5.89
C THR A 392 -31.56 2.24 4.76
N ALA A 393 -31.23 1.19 4.02
CA ALA A 393 -30.45 1.28 2.78
C ALA A 393 -31.19 2.07 1.69
N GLN A 394 -32.52 2.03 1.63
CA GLN A 394 -33.29 2.84 0.68
C GLN A 394 -33.32 4.31 1.11
N ILE A 395 -33.48 4.58 2.41
CA ILE A 395 -33.36 5.94 2.97
C ILE A 395 -31.98 6.52 2.67
N PHE A 396 -30.91 5.72 2.86
CA PHE A 396 -29.55 6.11 2.52
C PHE A 396 -29.39 6.45 1.03
N LYS A 397 -30.00 5.66 0.13
CA LYS A 397 -29.99 5.96 -1.31
C LYS A 397 -30.73 7.25 -1.65
N PHE A 398 -31.91 7.50 -1.07
CA PHE A 398 -32.62 8.78 -1.23
C PHE A 398 -31.77 9.95 -0.77
N ARG A 399 -31.14 9.84 0.40
CA ARG A 399 -30.23 10.87 0.91
C ARG A 399 -29.06 11.13 -0.04
N THR A 400 -28.40 10.07 -0.48
CA THR A 400 -27.25 10.20 -1.40
C THR A 400 -27.69 10.84 -2.72
N ALA A 401 -28.86 10.49 -3.25
CA ALA A 401 -29.40 11.09 -4.47
C ALA A 401 -29.74 12.58 -4.28
N VAL A 402 -30.22 12.98 -3.10
CA VAL A 402 -30.46 14.39 -2.76
C VAL A 402 -29.16 15.18 -2.64
N GLU A 403 -28.19 14.66 -1.90
CA GLU A 403 -26.89 15.31 -1.71
C GLU A 403 -26.10 15.43 -3.03
N ALA A 404 -26.24 14.44 -3.92
CA ALA A 404 -25.66 14.47 -5.26
C ALA A 404 -26.43 15.37 -6.25
N GLY A 405 -27.58 15.92 -5.86
CA GLY A 405 -28.44 16.73 -6.73
C GLY A 405 -29.19 15.94 -7.81
N ALA A 406 -29.16 14.60 -7.76
CA ALA A 406 -29.89 13.72 -8.66
C ALA A 406 -31.41 13.73 -8.38
N MET A 407 -31.81 14.06 -7.16
CA MET A 407 -33.21 14.18 -6.74
C MET A 407 -33.38 15.40 -5.84
N ARG A 408 -34.52 16.10 -5.90
CA ARG A 408 -34.79 17.19 -4.95
C ARG A 408 -35.38 16.62 -3.67
N ALA A 409 -35.03 17.20 -2.52
CA ALA A 409 -35.60 16.82 -1.23
C ALA A 409 -37.14 16.82 -1.23
N ALA A 410 -37.75 17.83 -1.86
CA ALA A 410 -39.20 17.93 -2.01
C ALA A 410 -39.81 16.75 -2.80
N ASP A 411 -39.10 16.20 -3.79
CA ASP A 411 -39.57 15.05 -4.55
C ASP A 411 -39.53 13.78 -3.67
N VAL A 412 -38.48 13.63 -2.84
CA VAL A 412 -38.37 12.51 -1.88
C VAL A 412 -39.50 12.58 -0.86
N LEU A 413 -39.76 13.78 -0.34
CA LEU A 413 -40.86 14.02 0.59
C LEU A 413 -42.21 13.59 0.00
N GLN A 414 -42.51 13.95 -1.26
CA GLN A 414 -43.74 13.51 -1.92
C GLN A 414 -43.79 11.99 -2.13
N VAL A 415 -42.67 11.37 -2.53
CA VAL A 415 -42.57 9.91 -2.69
C VAL A 415 -42.88 9.20 -1.37
N LEU A 416 -42.25 9.62 -0.27
CA LEU A 416 -42.44 8.98 1.04
C LEU A 416 -43.87 9.20 1.57
N LYS A 417 -44.45 10.38 1.41
CA LYS A 417 -45.84 10.66 1.83
C LYS A 417 -46.87 9.81 1.08
N GLY A 418 -46.63 9.54 -0.21
CA GLY A 418 -47.54 8.77 -1.06
C GLY A 418 -47.31 7.26 -1.04
N ALA A 419 -46.30 6.79 -0.31
CA ALA A 419 -45.90 5.39 -0.33
C ALA A 419 -46.61 4.52 0.72
N THR A 420 -46.98 3.31 0.32
CA THR A 420 -47.51 2.25 1.17
C THR A 420 -46.88 0.91 0.79
N GLY A 421 -46.84 -0.07 1.70
CA GLY A 421 -46.15 -1.34 1.47
C GLY A 421 -44.63 -1.20 1.53
N VAL A 422 -43.87 -2.03 0.81
CA VAL A 422 -42.40 -1.95 0.82
C VAL A 422 -41.90 -0.91 -0.17
N VAL A 423 -41.12 0.06 0.32
CA VAL A 423 -40.56 1.13 -0.52
C VAL A 423 -39.19 0.76 -1.04
N THR A 424 -39.01 1.00 -2.34
CA THR A 424 -37.73 0.96 -3.04
C THR A 424 -37.58 2.22 -3.87
N LEU A 425 -36.36 2.74 -3.96
CA LEU A 425 -36.05 3.75 -4.96
C LEU A 425 -36.29 3.14 -6.35
N PRO A 426 -36.96 3.85 -7.29
CA PRO A 426 -37.13 3.36 -8.65
C PRO A 426 -35.77 3.00 -9.25
N ALA A 427 -35.69 1.88 -9.98
CA ALA A 427 -34.48 1.59 -10.76
C ALA A 427 -34.32 2.68 -11.82
N GLU A 428 -33.11 3.25 -11.93
CA GLU A 428 -32.74 4.17 -13.02
C GLU A 428 -32.85 3.52 -14.40
#